data_AF-A0A1V5N7S5-F1
#
_entry.id   AF-A0A1V5N7S5-F1
#
_cell.length_a   1.000
_cell.length_b   1.000
_cell.length_c   1.000
_cell.angle_alpha   90.00
_cell.angle_beta   90.00
_cell.angle_gamma   90.00
#
_symmetry.space_group_name_H-M   'P 1'
#
loop_
_entity.id
_entity.type
_entity.pdbx_description
1 polymer ?
#
loop_
_entity_poly.entity_id
_entity_poly.type
_entity_poly.pdbx_seq_one_letter_code
_entity_poly.pdbx_strand_id
1 'polypeptide(L)' 'MRTNLEKADLRTAFNYIIDPELNHIKKARFSLRGISGLLAKYNIDIEENF' A
#
# COMPACT_ATOMS: atom_id res chain seq x y z
N MET A 1 -6.36 13.76 8.58
CA MET A 1 -5.33 14.36 7.70
C MET A 1 -5.25 13.52 6.43
N ARG A 2 -5.17 14.14 5.25
CA ARG A 2 -5.08 13.43 3.96
C ARG A 2 -3.66 13.62 3.41
N THR A 3 -2.91 12.54 3.18
CA THR A 3 -1.54 12.64 2.65
C THR A 3 -1.56 12.51 1.13
N ASN A 4 -0.75 13.33 0.44
CA ASN A 4 -0.53 13.22 -0.99
C ASN A 4 0.71 12.35 -1.26
N LEU A 5 0.50 11.19 -1.87
CA LEU A 5 1.52 10.21 -2.27
C LEU A 5 1.56 10.04 -3.79
N GLU A 6 1.02 10.99 -4.57
CA GLU A 6 1.05 10.88 -6.02
C GLU A 6 2.48 10.75 -6.55
N LYS A 7 2.71 9.74 -7.41
CA LYS A 7 4.02 9.40 -7.99
C LYS A 7 5.12 9.03 -6.97
N ALA A 8 4.80 8.87 -5.69
CA ALA A 8 5.74 8.44 -4.68
C ALA A 8 6.33 7.05 -5.03
N ASP A 9 7.58 6.82 -4.66
CA ASP A 9 8.23 5.51 -4.79
C ASP A 9 8.40 4.88 -3.41
N LEU A 10 7.60 3.86 -3.14
CA LEU A 10 7.55 3.12 -1.89
C LEU A 10 7.99 1.66 -2.09
N ARG A 11 8.65 1.34 -3.21
CA ARG A 11 9.12 -0.02 -3.50
C ARG A 11 10.17 -0.52 -2.50
N THR A 12 10.92 0.39 -1.88
CA THR A 12 11.92 0.10 -0.84
C THR A 12 11.41 0.38 0.57
N ALA A 13 10.16 0.84 0.72
CA ALA A 13 9.55 1.04 2.03
C ALA A 13 9.04 -0.29 2.58
N PHE A 14 9.07 -0.42 3.90
CA PHE A 14 8.64 -1.63 4.62
C PHE A 14 7.64 -1.26 5.71
N ASN A 15 6.75 -2.21 6.05
CA ASN A 15 5.80 -2.12 7.17
C ASN A 15 4.87 -0.90 7.16
N TYR A 16 4.51 -0.39 5.98
CA TYR A 16 3.50 0.67 5.88
C TYR A 16 2.08 0.08 5.89
N ILE A 17 1.16 0.81 6.52
CA ILE A 17 -0.29 0.63 6.37
C ILE A 17 -0.83 1.94 5.82
N ILE A 18 -1.31 1.91 4.58
CA ILE A 18 -1.80 3.10 3.89
C ILE A 18 -3.19 2.77 3.38
N ASP A 19 -4.21 3.42 3.94
CA ASP A 19 -5.57 3.33 3.38
C ASP A 19 -5.62 4.11 2.05
N PRO A 20 -5.81 3.44 0.89
CA PRO A 20 -5.88 4.11 -0.40
C PRO A 20 -7.06 5.07 -0.54
N GLU A 21 -8.14 4.88 0.22
CA GLU A 21 -9.33 5.74 0.14
C GLU A 21 -9.13 7.06 0.88
N LEU A 22 -8.26 7.05 1.91
CA LEU A 22 -7.92 8.22 2.71
C LEU A 22 -6.70 8.98 2.18
N ASN A 23 -6.04 8.54 1.10
CA ASN A 23 -4.80 9.17 0.60
C ASN A 23 -4.81 9.29 -0.93
N HIS A 24 -4.06 10.25 -1.48
CA HIS A 24 -3.90 10.36 -2.94
C HIS A 24 -2.71 9.49 -3.38
N ILE A 25 -2.98 8.33 -3.99
CA ILE A 25 -1.92 7.38 -4.38
C ILE A 25 -1.76 7.22 -5.90
N LYS A 26 -2.28 8.16 -6.70
CA LYS A 26 -2.25 8.07 -8.16
C LYS A 26 -0.80 7.93 -8.65
N LYS A 27 -0.54 6.86 -9.42
CA LYS A 27 0.80 6.52 -9.95
C LYS A 27 1.88 6.31 -8.88
N ALA A 28 1.52 6.13 -7.61
CA ALA A 28 2.47 5.69 -6.61
C ALA A 28 2.97 4.26 -6.94
N ARG A 29 4.21 3.96 -6.58
CA ARG A 29 4.86 2.67 -6.86
C ARG A 29 5.06 1.92 -5.56
N PHE A 30 4.62 0.67 -5.52
CA PHE A 30 4.71 -0.22 -4.36
C PHE A 30 5.39 -1.52 -4.77
N SER A 31 6.01 -2.21 -3.81
CA SER A 31 6.48 -3.58 -4.01
C SER A 31 5.31 -4.56 -3.88
N LEU A 32 5.38 -5.71 -4.55
CA LEU A 32 4.32 -6.75 -4.47
C LEU A 32 4.07 -7.17 -3.02
N ARG A 33 5.15 -7.38 -2.25
CA ARG A 33 5.09 -7.73 -0.82
C ARG A 33 4.44 -6.64 0.05
N GLY A 34 4.56 -5.38 -0.36
CA GLY A 34 3.99 -4.25 0.37
C GLY A 34 2.51 -3.96 0.05
N ILE A 35 1.95 -4.57 -1.01
CA ILE A 35 0.52 -4.44 -1.35
C ILE A 35 -0.38 -4.89 -0.20
N SER A 36 0.05 -5.85 0.62
CA SER A 36 -0.67 -6.28 1.82
C SER A 36 -0.97 -5.12 2.78
N GLY A 37 -0.05 -4.16 2.90
CA GLY A 37 -0.23 -2.94 3.70
C GLY A 37 -1.32 -1.99 3.17
N LEU A 38 -1.68 -2.10 1.88
CA LEU A 38 -2.81 -1.36 1.29
C LEU A 38 -4.15 -2.07 1.52
N LEU A 39 -4.11 -3.38 1.74
CA LEU A 39 -5.28 -4.24 1.88
C LEU A 39 -5.64 -4.52 3.34
N ALA A 40 -4.80 -4.10 4.29
CA ALA A 40 -4.92 -4.40 5.73
C ALA A 40 -6.32 -4.10 6.33
N LYS A 41 -7.06 -3.12 5.80
CA LYS A 41 -8.38 -2.75 6.34
C LYS A 41 -9.51 -3.72 6.01
N TYR A 42 -9.33 -4.58 5.01
CA TYR A 42 -10.40 -5.46 4.52
C TYR A 42 -10.53 -6.76 5.32
N ASN A 43 -9.63 -7.01 6.28
CA ASN A 43 -9.62 -8.22 7.10
C ASN A 43 -9.74 -9.50 6.26
N ILE A 44 -8.84 -9.63 5.27
CA ILE A 44 -8.78 -10.74 4.33
C ILE A 44 -7.49 -11.53 4.51
N ASP A 45 -7.55 -12.83 4.25
CA ASP A 45 -6.38 -13.70 4.26
C ASP A 45 -5.63 -13.57 2.93
N ILE A 46 -4.32 -13.34 3.03
CA ILE A 46 -3.41 -13.23 1.88
C ILE A 46 -2.37 -14.34 2.03
N GLU A 47 -2.32 -15.25 1.07
CA GLU A 47 -1.36 -16.36 1.02
C GLU A 47 -0.43 -16.20 -0.19
N GLU A 48 0.86 -16.48 -0.01
CA GLU A 48 1.83 -16.57 -1.09
C GLU A 48 2.02 -18.06 -1.43
N ASN A 49 1.41 -18.51 -2.53
CA ASN A 49 1.58 -19.88 -3.01
C ASN A 49 2.89 -19.98 -3.79
N PHE A 50 3.84 -20.77 -3.27
CA PHE A 50 5.09 -21.11 -3.95
C PHE A 50 4.94 -22.36 -4.82
#